data_AF-A0A7C3YHA0-F1
#
_entry.id   AF-A0A7C3YHA0-F1
#
_cell.length_a   1.000
_cell.length_b   1.000
_cell.length_c   1.000
_cell.angle_alpha   90.00
_cell.angle_beta   90.00
_cell.angle_gamma   90.00
#
_symmetry.space_group_name_H-M   'P 1'
#
loop_
_entity.id
_entity.type
_entity.pdbx_description
1 polymer ?
#
loop_
_entity_poly.entity_id
_entity_poly.type
_entity_poly.pdbx_seq_one_letter_code
_entity_poly.pdbx_strand_id
1 'polypeptide(L)'
;MRLVVAILSLAGLIVLSMIVVLFTSIETTFYLISSLVIVVLGIFFAVIYRYQMPKADQAIVRTGGKKYVVRFQGGGVWVNTIFHEVRPVSLNTMRLEITRVGKEESLITGNFMRADVTAVFYVKVPPEEESVIKAAQTLGQKTVPVPELKRFFSIGRRRPKPGEKKAEQDVMLENIKALLDDKVDGALRAVAATMDLDELQRERQKFAEEVKKIVAPDLEENGLLLETVTITMLNQTPVADMDPNNRFDAVGIKEITEITKKAAVEKEKAIKDADVAIVGIDVNAAKKKFVLEQDRSWAEADMQMKIATYSAEKEAETIKIQYEQEVVGQRAGIIKDQELAKAEINKTKEVEIARAEQEQKVAERNIEKNLVVEIKNIEMGQKVQEREIQRTLEVELKRIDQEQKVGIKDYEKQLAIQKAKIAQEEGVGIREIEKMLAIAVNKVAQEQKVLEREIEKNKFVEIAAIEMSQKVQEREIERNLEIQKATYKAQVGIKEAEVNSLKVQYVLEKDRAFAEADKDKAVIAYSATRKAEAAKIQFEQETIAKVAEINKDQMIQVRDIEKAKFIEIANIEKSQKVQERDIEKNLMIQKATYQAQLGIKEAEVNSLKQQYILEKDRAIVDADQKKIIQAYSATRKAEG
;
A
#
# COMPACT_ATOMS: atom_id res chain seq x y z
N MET A 1 37.80 -20.41 108.86
CA MET A 1 38.06 -21.03 107.53
C MET A 1 36.94 -20.82 106.52
N ARG A 2 35.67 -21.14 106.82
CA ARG A 2 34.56 -21.09 105.82
C ARG A 2 34.32 -19.70 105.18
N LEU A 3 34.50 -18.62 105.93
CA LEU A 3 34.25 -17.24 105.45
C LEU A 3 35.35 -16.72 104.49
N VAL A 4 36.61 -17.15 104.72
CA VAL A 4 37.75 -16.80 103.84
C VAL A 4 37.67 -17.55 102.51
N VAL A 5 37.23 -18.81 102.52
CA VAL A 5 37.00 -19.59 101.28
C VAL A 5 35.86 -19.00 100.45
N ALA A 6 34.79 -18.51 101.10
CA ALA A 6 33.68 -17.86 100.40
C ALA A 6 34.11 -16.56 99.70
N ILE A 7 34.88 -15.69 100.38
CA ILE A 7 35.38 -14.44 99.80
C ILE A 7 36.35 -14.70 98.63
N LEU A 8 37.26 -15.68 98.77
CA LEU A 8 38.18 -16.06 97.69
C LEU A 8 37.44 -16.68 96.50
N SER A 9 36.40 -17.49 96.73
CA SER A 9 35.56 -18.03 95.66
C SER A 9 34.76 -16.95 94.93
N LEU A 10 34.26 -15.95 95.65
CA LEU A 10 33.53 -14.82 95.08
C LEU A 10 34.47 -13.91 94.26
N ALA A 11 35.68 -13.65 94.76
CA ALA A 11 36.71 -12.93 94.02
C ALA A 11 37.12 -13.69 92.74
N GLY A 12 37.29 -15.01 92.82
CA GLY A 12 37.55 -15.87 91.66
C GLY A 12 36.42 -15.83 90.63
N LEU A 13 35.16 -15.81 91.08
CA LEU A 13 33.98 -15.73 90.20
C LEU A 13 33.86 -14.35 89.54
N ILE A 14 34.19 -13.27 90.25
CA ILE A 14 34.24 -11.92 89.69
C ILE A 14 35.35 -11.80 88.65
N VAL A 15 36.56 -12.30 88.95
CA VAL A 15 37.68 -12.31 88.00
C VAL A 15 37.35 -13.17 86.77
N LEU A 16 36.75 -14.34 86.96
CA LEU A 16 36.31 -15.20 85.85
C LEU A 16 35.21 -14.52 85.03
N SER A 17 34.25 -13.86 85.67
CA SER A 17 33.20 -13.08 84.97
C SER A 17 33.80 -11.91 84.18
N MET A 18 34.81 -11.23 84.73
CA MET A 18 35.49 -10.11 84.08
C MET A 18 36.32 -10.58 82.88
N ILE A 19 36.96 -11.75 82.98
CA ILE A 19 37.67 -12.41 81.88
C ILE A 19 36.68 -12.83 80.78
N VAL A 20 35.52 -13.40 81.14
CA VAL A 20 34.47 -13.78 80.17
C VAL A 20 33.89 -12.53 79.48
N VAL A 21 33.65 -11.44 80.20
CA VAL A 21 33.21 -10.16 79.60
C VAL A 21 34.28 -9.57 78.68
N LEU A 22 35.57 -9.64 79.05
CA LEU A 22 36.67 -9.19 78.19
C LEU A 22 36.79 -10.04 76.92
N PHE A 23 36.70 -11.38 77.02
CA PHE A 23 36.76 -12.28 75.86
C PHE A 23 35.57 -12.09 74.90
N THR A 24 34.35 -11.99 75.43
CA THR A 24 33.15 -11.72 74.61
C THR A 24 33.20 -10.34 73.94
N SER A 25 33.84 -9.35 74.57
CA SER A 25 34.09 -8.02 73.99
C SER A 25 35.12 -8.05 72.85
N ILE A 26 36.15 -8.89 72.97
CA ILE A 26 37.16 -9.10 71.91
C ILE A 26 36.56 -9.87 70.73
N GLU A 27 35.72 -10.87 70.98
CA GLU A 27 35.05 -11.61 69.91
C GLU A 27 34.05 -10.73 69.15
N THR A 28 33.23 -9.94 69.85
CA THR A 28 32.26 -9.03 69.22
C THR A 28 32.94 -7.93 68.39
N THR A 29 34.07 -7.38 68.85
CA THR A 29 34.86 -6.43 68.06
C THR A 29 35.51 -7.09 66.83
N PHE A 30 35.99 -8.34 66.94
CA PHE A 30 36.50 -9.10 65.80
C PHE A 30 35.42 -9.37 64.74
N TYR A 31 34.20 -9.74 65.16
CA TYR A 31 33.07 -9.90 64.24
C TYR A 31 32.69 -8.58 63.55
N LEU A 32 32.64 -7.46 64.27
CA LEU A 32 32.37 -6.15 63.68
C LEU A 32 33.41 -5.76 62.64
N ILE A 33 34.71 -5.91 62.95
CA ILE A 33 35.80 -5.62 62.02
C ILE A 33 35.73 -6.55 60.81
N SER A 34 35.50 -7.85 61.00
CA SER A 34 35.37 -8.80 59.89
C SER A 34 34.17 -8.48 58.98
N SER A 35 33.03 -8.07 59.56
CA SER A 35 31.86 -7.66 58.78
C SER A 35 32.12 -6.39 57.98
N LEU A 36 32.83 -5.42 58.57
CA LEU A 36 33.22 -4.18 57.89
C LEU A 36 34.16 -4.49 56.73
N VAL A 37 35.14 -5.37 56.93
CA VAL A 37 36.05 -5.82 55.88
C VAL A 37 35.31 -6.52 54.75
N ILE A 38 34.33 -7.38 55.05
CA ILE A 38 33.49 -8.04 54.05
C ILE A 38 32.64 -7.03 53.27
N VAL A 39 32.06 -6.03 53.94
CA VAL A 39 31.29 -4.97 53.29
C VAL A 39 32.19 -4.12 52.40
N VAL A 40 33.38 -3.74 52.88
CA VAL A 40 34.36 -2.97 52.10
C VAL A 40 34.85 -3.77 50.89
N LEU A 41 35.15 -5.06 51.06
CA LEU A 41 35.50 -5.96 49.95
C LEU A 41 34.32 -6.11 48.97
N GLY A 42 33.10 -6.27 49.49
CA GLY A 42 31.88 -6.32 48.69
C GLY A 42 31.68 -5.06 47.85
N ILE A 43 31.87 -3.88 48.44
CA ILE A 43 31.85 -2.59 47.76
C ILE A 43 32.99 -2.50 46.75
N PHE A 44 34.21 -2.92 47.10
CA PHE A 44 35.38 -2.91 46.22
C PHE A 44 35.20 -3.80 44.98
N PHE A 45 34.71 -5.03 45.14
CA PHE A 45 34.39 -5.91 44.02
C PHE A 45 33.19 -5.40 43.20
N ALA A 46 32.16 -4.86 43.87
CA ALA A 46 31.01 -4.23 43.24
C ALA A 46 31.41 -3.00 42.40
N VAL A 47 32.44 -2.29 42.86
CA VAL A 47 33.10 -1.18 42.18
C VAL A 47 33.81 -1.75 40.94
N ILE A 48 34.81 -2.61 41.08
CA ILE A 48 35.58 -3.13 39.94
C ILE A 48 34.68 -3.77 38.87
N TYR A 49 33.67 -4.54 39.27
CA TYR A 49 32.77 -5.23 38.34
C TYR A 49 31.88 -4.27 37.53
N ARG A 50 31.60 -3.07 38.06
CA ARG A 50 30.80 -2.02 37.39
C ARG A 50 31.64 -1.09 36.51
N TYR A 51 32.96 -1.23 36.53
CA TYR A 51 33.87 -0.47 35.69
C TYR A 51 34.06 -1.19 34.35
N GLN A 52 33.68 -0.53 33.25
CA GLN A 52 33.85 -1.08 31.90
C GLN A 52 34.88 -0.27 31.11
N MET A 53 35.78 -0.95 30.41
CA MET A 53 36.78 -0.34 29.54
C MET A 53 36.45 -0.57 28.06
N PRO A 54 36.44 0.47 27.23
CA PRO A 54 36.37 0.32 25.77
C PRO A 54 37.66 -0.32 25.23
N LYS A 55 37.52 -1.10 24.16
CA LYS A 55 38.67 -1.58 23.36
C LYS A 55 39.11 -0.46 22.41
N ALA A 56 40.27 -0.60 21.79
CA ALA A 56 40.81 0.40 20.86
C ALA A 56 39.90 0.68 19.64
N ASP A 57 39.10 -0.31 19.24
CA ASP A 57 38.23 -0.29 18.06
C ASP A 57 36.75 0.02 18.36
N GLN A 58 36.42 0.39 19.60
CA GLN A 58 35.05 0.67 20.01
C GLN A 58 34.97 1.87 20.97
N ALA A 59 33.95 2.70 20.79
CA ALA A 59 33.53 3.68 21.78
C ALA A 59 32.40 3.10 22.63
N ILE A 60 32.39 3.43 23.92
CA ILE A 60 31.28 3.05 24.80
C ILE A 60 30.41 4.28 25.07
N VAL A 61 29.12 4.15 24.78
CA VAL A 61 28.10 5.15 25.10
C VAL A 61 27.27 4.69 26.28
N ARG A 62 27.31 5.45 27.36
CA ARG A 62 26.45 5.23 28.53
C ARG A 62 25.22 6.14 28.47
N THR A 63 24.04 5.53 28.53
CA THR A 63 22.73 6.19 28.54
C THR A 63 22.06 6.05 29.92
N GLY A 64 20.97 6.78 30.19
CA GLY A 64 20.16 6.65 31.43
C GLY A 64 20.41 7.67 32.54
N GLY A 65 21.29 8.64 32.32
CA GLY A 65 21.45 9.85 33.16
C GLY A 65 21.03 11.13 32.43
N LYS A 66 21.23 12.31 33.03
CA LYS A 66 20.91 13.62 32.43
C LYS A 66 21.69 13.90 31.12
N LYS A 67 22.85 13.27 30.93
CA LYS A 67 23.71 13.42 29.75
C LYS A 67 24.23 12.07 29.30
N TYR A 68 24.39 11.91 27.98
CA TYR A 68 25.16 10.84 27.38
C TYR A 68 26.63 10.99 27.78
N VAL A 69 27.29 9.88 28.12
CA VAL A 69 28.73 9.86 28.40
C VAL A 69 29.38 8.90 27.43
N VAL A 70 30.27 9.43 26.60
CA VAL A 70 31.08 8.66 25.66
C VAL A 70 32.48 8.50 26.23
N ARG A 71 33.04 7.29 26.09
CA ARG A 71 34.43 7.01 26.44
C ARG A 71 35.13 6.25 25.32
N PHE A 72 36.32 6.72 24.98
CA PHE A 72 37.25 6.15 24.01
C PHE A 72 38.39 5.40 24.71
N GLN A 73 39.31 4.85 23.91
CA GLN A 73 40.50 4.15 24.38
C GLN A 73 41.23 4.96 25.48
N GLY A 74 41.57 4.29 26.58
CA GLY A 74 42.28 4.89 27.72
C GLY A 74 41.40 5.46 28.83
N GLY A 75 40.07 5.52 28.64
CA GLY A 75 39.11 5.92 29.68
C GLY A 75 38.02 4.88 29.90
N GLY A 76 37.89 4.34 31.10
CA GLY A 76 36.75 3.49 31.45
C GLY A 76 35.55 4.30 31.97
N VAL A 77 34.40 3.64 31.97
CA VAL A 77 33.12 4.22 32.42
C VAL A 77 32.54 3.42 33.58
N TRP A 78 32.03 4.16 34.56
CA TRP A 78 31.27 3.62 35.68
C TRP A 78 29.82 3.41 35.28
N VAL A 79 29.37 2.16 35.35
CA VAL A 79 28.05 1.73 34.89
C VAL A 79 27.27 1.19 36.09
N ASN A 80 26.14 1.85 36.38
CA ASN A 80 25.21 1.32 37.37
C ASN A 80 24.14 0.54 36.63
N THR A 81 24.09 -0.77 36.84
CA THR A 81 23.20 -1.73 36.16
C THR A 81 21.71 -1.45 36.36
N ILE A 82 21.31 -0.57 37.29
CA ILE A 82 19.91 -0.27 37.58
C ILE A 82 19.33 0.79 36.63
N PHE A 83 20.11 1.82 36.31
CA PHE A 83 19.62 2.97 35.52
C PHE A 83 20.49 3.32 34.32
N HIS A 84 21.70 2.75 34.20
CA HIS A 84 22.58 3.00 33.07
C HIS A 84 22.58 1.82 32.11
N GLU A 85 22.31 2.11 30.84
CA GLU A 85 22.50 1.17 29.74
C GLU A 85 23.80 1.55 29.00
N VAL A 86 24.51 0.55 28.50
CA VAL A 86 25.82 0.72 27.87
C VAL A 86 25.77 0.12 26.48
N ARG A 87 26.13 0.92 25.48
CA ARG A 87 26.14 0.50 24.09
C ARG A 87 27.55 0.64 23.52
N PRO A 88 28.16 -0.46 23.06
CA PRO A 88 29.39 -0.38 22.28
C PRO A 88 29.06 0.09 20.86
N VAL A 89 29.81 1.08 20.37
CA VAL A 89 29.77 1.56 18.99
C VAL A 89 31.12 1.25 18.37
N SER A 90 31.13 0.53 17.24
CA SER A 90 32.39 0.24 16.55
C SER A 90 32.89 1.48 15.82
N LEU A 91 34.20 1.74 15.92
CA LEU A 91 34.90 2.80 15.20
C LEU A 91 35.60 2.29 13.92
N ASN A 92 35.46 0.99 13.63
CA ASN A 92 36.04 0.37 12.44
C ASN A 92 35.30 0.81 11.17
N THR A 93 36.03 0.83 10.05
CA THR A 93 35.43 1.03 8.73
C THR A 93 34.54 -0.15 8.38
N MET A 94 33.28 0.15 8.08
CA MET A 94 32.25 -0.76 7.62
C MET A 94 32.18 -0.68 6.10
N ARG A 95 32.14 -1.85 5.44
CA ARG A 95 31.96 -1.97 3.99
C ARG A 95 30.49 -2.22 3.69
N LEU A 96 29.81 -1.24 3.10
CA LEU A 96 28.43 -1.36 2.67
C LEU A 96 28.39 -1.56 1.16
N GLU A 97 27.93 -2.72 0.72
CA GLU A 97 27.78 -3.04 -0.70
C GLU A 97 26.33 -2.89 -1.12
N ILE A 98 26.13 -2.05 -2.13
CA ILE A 98 24.84 -1.74 -2.72
C ILE A 98 24.90 -2.17 -4.19
N THR A 99 24.06 -3.14 -4.51
CA THR A 99 23.91 -3.73 -5.83
C THR A 99 22.61 -3.25 -6.43
N ARG A 100 22.66 -2.76 -7.67
CA ARG A 100 21.52 -2.34 -8.47
C ARG A 100 21.62 -3.01 -9.81
N VAL A 101 20.91 -4.13 -9.97
CA VAL A 101 21.01 -4.99 -11.13
C VAL A 101 19.62 -5.43 -11.55
N GLY A 102 19.37 -5.44 -12.86
CA GLY A 102 18.15 -6.01 -13.43
C GLY A 102 17.01 -5.02 -13.64
N LYS A 103 15.85 -5.55 -14.02
CA LYS A 103 14.74 -4.79 -14.64
C LYS A 103 14.19 -3.62 -13.82
N GLU A 104 14.15 -3.71 -12.49
CA GLU A 104 13.53 -2.67 -11.66
C GLU A 104 14.56 -1.79 -10.91
N GLU A 105 15.75 -2.34 -10.66
CA GLU A 105 16.76 -1.68 -9.82
C GLU A 105 17.86 -0.97 -10.62
N SER A 106 18.07 -1.32 -11.90
CA SER A 106 19.11 -0.70 -12.74
C SER A 106 18.97 0.84 -12.79
N LEU A 107 20.10 1.54 -12.86
CA LEU A 107 20.11 2.99 -13.02
C LEU A 107 19.81 3.38 -14.47
N ILE A 108 19.16 4.53 -14.67
CA ILE A 108 18.93 5.12 -15.99
C ILE A 108 19.91 6.27 -16.17
N THR A 109 20.65 6.25 -17.27
CA THR A 109 21.65 7.27 -17.61
C THR A 109 21.05 8.46 -18.35
N GLY A 110 21.84 9.53 -18.55
CA GLY A 110 21.43 10.71 -19.32
C GLY A 110 20.94 10.40 -20.74
N ASN A 111 21.56 9.43 -21.41
CA ASN A 111 21.15 8.91 -22.71
C ASN A 111 20.11 7.77 -22.65
N PHE A 112 19.33 7.65 -21.56
CA PHE A 112 18.26 6.66 -21.39
C PHE A 112 18.71 5.19 -21.51
N MET A 113 19.98 4.92 -21.23
CA MET A 113 20.51 3.57 -21.17
C MET A 113 20.37 3.02 -19.75
N ARG A 114 20.15 1.72 -19.62
CA ARG A 114 20.14 1.07 -18.31
C ARG A 114 21.52 0.56 -17.94
N ALA A 115 21.96 0.91 -16.73
CA ALA A 115 23.23 0.55 -16.16
C ALA A 115 23.04 -0.26 -14.87
N ASP A 116 23.59 -1.46 -14.86
CA ASP A 116 23.73 -2.29 -13.68
C ASP A 116 25.00 -1.86 -12.93
N VAL A 117 24.84 -1.47 -11.67
CA VAL A 117 25.92 -0.86 -10.86
C VAL A 117 26.04 -1.58 -9.53
N THR A 118 27.27 -1.93 -9.16
CA THR A 118 27.59 -2.34 -7.78
C THR A 118 28.59 -1.37 -7.19
N ALA A 119 28.14 -0.64 -6.18
CA ALA A 119 28.91 0.36 -5.48
C ALA A 119 29.20 -0.08 -4.04
N VAL A 120 30.40 0.22 -3.59
CA VAL A 120 30.88 -0.07 -2.24
C VAL A 120 31.17 1.23 -1.53
N PHE A 121 30.52 1.43 -0.39
CA PHE A 121 30.65 2.59 0.46
C PHE A 121 31.43 2.18 1.71
N TYR A 122 32.55 2.84 1.96
CA TYR A 122 33.34 2.66 3.16
C TYR A 122 32.96 3.74 4.16
N VAL A 123 32.26 3.32 5.21
CA VAL A 123 31.65 4.22 6.21
C VAL A 123 32.22 3.89 7.57
N LYS A 124 32.55 4.91 8.37
CA LYS A 124 32.97 4.70 9.77
C LYS A 124 32.35 5.75 10.69
N VAL A 125 32.29 5.46 11.98
CA VAL A 125 31.97 6.47 12.99
C VAL A 125 33.27 7.18 13.36
N PRO A 126 33.41 8.51 13.15
CA PRO A 126 34.60 9.23 13.59
C PRO A 126 34.65 9.23 15.13
N PRO A 127 35.85 9.23 15.74
CA PRO A 127 36.04 9.16 17.19
C PRO A 127 35.76 10.51 17.89
N GLU A 128 34.58 11.08 17.62
CA GLU A 128 34.10 12.34 18.17
C GLU A 128 32.88 12.07 19.05
N GLU A 129 32.76 12.76 20.19
CA GLU A 129 31.67 12.51 21.14
C GLU A 129 30.30 12.71 20.49
N GLU A 130 30.12 13.77 19.70
CA GLU A 130 28.84 14.09 19.05
C GLU A 130 28.45 13.03 18.01
N SER A 131 29.37 12.67 17.13
CA SER A 131 29.18 11.67 16.07
C SER A 131 28.87 10.29 16.63
N VAL A 132 29.56 9.88 17.70
CA VAL A 132 29.29 8.62 18.40
C VAL A 132 27.91 8.63 19.09
N ILE A 133 27.47 9.75 19.66
CA ILE A 133 26.13 9.87 20.25
C ILE A 133 25.06 9.75 19.15
N LYS A 134 25.20 10.48 18.04
CA LYS A 134 24.27 10.43 16.90
C LYS A 134 24.19 9.01 16.34
N ALA A 135 25.33 8.37 16.07
CA ALA A 135 25.38 6.99 15.61
C ALA A 135 24.73 6.02 16.62
N ALA A 136 24.97 6.17 17.92
CA ALA A 136 24.36 5.34 18.95
C ALA A 136 22.83 5.51 19.04
N GLN A 137 22.31 6.69 18.70
CA GLN A 137 20.87 6.98 18.66
C GLN A 137 20.23 6.42 17.39
N THR A 138 20.79 6.71 16.22
CA THR A 138 20.26 6.28 14.92
C THR A 138 20.34 4.77 14.74
N LEU A 139 21.48 4.16 15.07
CA LEU A 139 21.70 2.72 14.94
C LEU A 139 21.06 1.94 16.09
N GLY A 140 20.67 2.62 17.16
CA GLY A 140 20.20 2.02 18.41
C GLY A 140 18.72 1.65 18.47
N GLN A 141 17.88 2.00 17.49
CA GLN A 141 16.43 1.70 17.51
C GLN A 141 16.01 0.43 16.75
N LYS A 142 16.89 -0.25 16.01
CA LYS A 142 16.54 -1.47 15.25
C LYS A 142 17.35 -2.73 15.61
N THR A 143 18.18 -2.67 16.64
CA THR A 143 19.00 -3.80 17.12
C THR A 143 18.25 -4.81 17.98
N VAL A 144 16.91 -4.92 17.87
CA VAL A 144 16.20 -6.06 18.46
C VAL A 144 15.97 -7.11 17.38
N PRO A 145 16.83 -8.14 17.27
CA PRO A 145 16.36 -9.38 16.72
C PRO A 145 15.23 -9.87 17.64
N VAL A 146 13.99 -9.90 17.13
CA VAL A 146 12.87 -10.62 17.77
C VAL A 146 12.97 -12.11 17.41
N PRO A 147 13.94 -12.84 18.00
CA PRO A 147 13.63 -14.20 18.46
C PRO A 147 13.93 -14.45 19.95
N GLU A 148 14.41 -13.48 20.74
CA GLU A 148 14.86 -13.73 22.13
C GLU A 148 13.91 -13.34 23.27
N LEU A 149 12.67 -12.94 22.98
CA LEU A 149 11.66 -12.72 24.04
C LEU A 149 11.28 -14.01 24.83
N LYS A 150 11.82 -15.19 24.46
CA LYS A 150 11.69 -16.44 25.24
C LYS A 150 12.79 -16.67 26.29
N ARG A 151 13.87 -15.86 26.36
CA ARG A 151 15.03 -16.16 27.24
C ARG A 151 15.01 -15.47 28.61
N PHE A 152 14.02 -14.62 28.90
CA PHE A 152 13.95 -13.90 30.18
C PHE A 152 13.65 -14.77 31.43
N PHE A 153 13.41 -16.08 31.27
CA PHE A 153 13.21 -17.02 32.39
C PHE A 153 14.27 -18.12 32.52
N SER A 154 15.46 -18.00 31.89
CA SER A 154 16.56 -18.95 32.16
C SER A 154 17.62 -18.33 33.08
N ILE A 155 17.53 -18.64 34.37
CA ILE A 155 18.57 -18.39 35.38
C ILE A 155 19.77 -19.29 35.04
N GLY A 156 20.68 -18.79 34.22
CA GLY A 156 21.90 -19.50 33.85
C GLY A 156 22.67 -18.72 32.79
N ARG A 157 23.77 -18.06 33.19
CA ARG A 157 24.69 -17.41 32.25
C ARG A 157 25.35 -18.48 31.38
N ARG A 158 24.79 -18.76 30.20
CA ARG A 158 25.50 -19.51 29.16
C ARG A 158 26.60 -18.62 28.59
N ARG A 159 27.82 -19.17 28.44
CA ARG A 159 28.84 -18.53 27.61
C ARG A 159 28.33 -18.53 26.16
N PRO A 160 28.45 -17.41 25.42
CA PRO A 160 28.05 -17.36 24.03
C PRO A 160 28.85 -18.38 23.21
N LYS A 161 28.19 -19.10 22.30
CA LYS A 161 28.84 -20.08 21.42
C LYS A 161 29.73 -19.35 20.40
N PRO A 162 30.85 -19.95 19.93
CA PRO A 162 31.64 -19.39 18.83
C PRO A 162 30.74 -19.27 17.59
N GLY A 163 30.40 -18.04 17.19
CA GLY A 163 29.47 -17.75 16.08
C GLY A 163 28.39 -16.72 16.40
N GLU A 164 27.93 -16.60 17.66
CA GLU A 164 26.87 -15.63 18.03
C GLU A 164 27.30 -14.16 17.87
N LYS A 165 28.60 -13.85 18.02
CA LYS A 165 29.12 -12.49 17.82
C LYS A 165 29.07 -11.98 16.38
N LYS A 166 29.05 -12.89 15.40
CA LYS A 166 28.89 -12.53 13.98
C LYS A 166 27.46 -12.05 13.72
N ALA A 167 26.47 -12.74 14.30
CA ALA A 167 25.06 -12.39 14.15
C ALA A 167 24.71 -10.98 14.65
N GLU A 168 25.32 -10.51 15.75
CA GLU A 168 25.10 -9.13 16.24
C GLU A 168 25.69 -8.06 15.30
N GLN A 169 26.87 -8.32 14.72
CA GLN A 169 27.47 -7.42 13.71
C GLN A 169 26.67 -7.40 12.41
N ASP A 170 26.21 -8.56 11.95
CA ASP A 170 25.45 -8.70 10.70
C ASP A 170 24.09 -7.95 10.78
N VAL A 171 23.41 -7.98 11.93
CA VAL A 171 22.14 -7.25 12.16
C VAL A 171 22.34 -5.73 12.21
N MET A 172 23.47 -5.25 12.74
CA MET A 172 23.80 -3.82 12.72
C MET A 172 24.08 -3.35 11.29
N LEU A 173 24.83 -4.14 10.52
CA LEU A 173 25.10 -3.89 9.09
C LEU A 173 23.82 -3.86 8.26
N GLU A 174 22.88 -4.77 8.51
CA GLU A 174 21.61 -4.86 7.80
C GLU A 174 20.71 -3.63 8.07
N ASN A 175 20.66 -3.16 9.32
CA ASN A 175 19.91 -1.96 9.67
C ASN A 175 20.53 -0.67 9.11
N ILE A 176 21.86 -0.57 9.12
CA ILE A 176 22.60 0.52 8.47
C ILE A 176 22.32 0.49 6.98
N LYS A 177 22.41 -0.70 6.36
CA LYS A 177 22.10 -0.88 4.95
C LYS A 177 20.68 -0.42 4.66
N ALA A 178 19.67 -0.83 5.43
CA ALA A 178 18.28 -0.42 5.23
C ALA A 178 18.03 1.09 5.40
N LEU A 179 18.74 1.76 6.32
CA LEU A 179 18.61 3.23 6.50
C LEU A 179 19.32 4.02 5.40
N LEU A 180 20.39 3.46 4.84
CA LEU A 180 21.20 4.12 3.84
C LEU A 180 20.82 3.74 2.41
N ASP A 181 20.10 2.63 2.21
CA ASP A 181 19.78 2.12 0.87
C ASP A 181 19.01 3.15 0.06
N ASP A 182 17.93 3.72 0.62
CA ASP A 182 17.08 4.69 -0.06
C ASP A 182 17.82 6.01 -0.39
N LYS A 183 18.63 6.50 0.55
CA LYS A 183 19.38 7.76 0.40
C LYS A 183 20.51 7.63 -0.62
N VAL A 184 21.25 6.52 -0.53
CA VAL A 184 22.35 6.23 -1.45
C VAL A 184 21.82 5.88 -2.84
N ASP A 185 20.70 5.17 -2.92
CA ASP A 185 20.01 4.88 -4.19
C ASP A 185 19.56 6.16 -4.88
N GLY A 186 18.93 7.07 -4.15
CA GLY A 186 18.55 8.38 -4.67
C GLY A 186 19.75 9.16 -5.23
N ALA A 187 20.88 9.14 -4.53
CA ALA A 187 22.11 9.78 -4.99
C ALA A 187 22.70 9.10 -6.25
N LEU A 188 22.77 7.76 -6.27
CA LEU A 188 23.26 7.00 -7.43
C LEU A 188 22.40 7.28 -8.67
N ARG A 189 21.07 7.30 -8.53
CA ARG A 189 20.14 7.61 -9.62
C ARG A 189 20.27 9.05 -10.09
N ALA A 190 20.39 10.01 -9.16
CA ALA A 190 20.49 11.42 -9.51
C ALA A 190 21.76 11.73 -10.33
N VAL A 191 22.89 11.16 -9.94
CA VAL A 191 24.15 11.33 -10.68
C VAL A 191 24.16 10.51 -11.97
N ALA A 192 23.59 9.30 -11.98
CA ALA A 192 23.53 8.51 -13.20
C ALA A 192 22.72 9.23 -14.29
N ALA A 193 21.64 9.91 -13.92
CA ALA A 193 20.81 10.67 -14.85
C ALA A 193 21.50 11.87 -15.50
N THR A 194 22.63 12.36 -14.96
CA THR A 194 23.38 13.49 -15.54
C THR A 194 24.48 13.07 -16.51
N MET A 195 24.88 11.81 -16.50
CA MET A 195 26.01 11.29 -17.28
C MET A 195 25.55 10.23 -18.28
N ASP A 196 26.20 10.14 -19.43
CA ASP A 196 25.95 9.07 -20.40
C ASP A 196 26.60 7.75 -19.95
N LEU A 197 26.08 6.62 -20.42
CA LEU A 197 26.63 5.29 -20.07
C LEU A 197 28.13 5.17 -20.36
N ASP A 198 28.59 5.75 -21.48
CA ASP A 198 30.00 5.75 -21.86
C ASP A 198 30.85 6.63 -20.93
N GLU A 199 30.31 7.77 -20.49
CA GLU A 199 30.99 8.66 -19.54
C GLU A 199 31.10 8.00 -18.17
N LEU A 200 30.04 7.33 -17.70
CA LEU A 200 30.07 6.55 -16.45
C LEU A 200 31.14 5.45 -16.49
N GLN A 201 31.33 4.80 -17.63
CA GLN A 201 32.34 3.76 -17.79
C GLN A 201 33.77 4.32 -17.85
N ARG A 202 33.97 5.48 -18.50
CA ARG A 202 35.29 6.12 -18.64
C ARG A 202 35.71 6.89 -17.40
N GLU A 203 34.80 7.64 -16.79
CA GLU A 203 35.02 8.55 -15.67
C GLU A 203 34.40 8.02 -14.37
N ARG A 204 34.57 6.71 -14.08
CA ARG A 204 34.04 6.06 -12.86
C ARG A 204 34.39 6.79 -11.57
N GLN A 205 35.56 7.42 -11.51
CA GLN A 205 36.01 8.18 -10.35
C GLN A 205 35.18 9.44 -10.13
N LYS A 206 34.88 10.19 -11.19
CA LYS A 206 34.03 11.39 -11.13
C LYS A 206 32.62 11.05 -10.67
N PHE A 207 32.04 9.97 -11.21
CA PHE A 207 30.76 9.45 -10.74
C PHE A 207 30.79 9.14 -9.23
N ALA A 208 31.82 8.44 -8.76
CA ALA A 208 31.97 8.12 -7.33
C ALA A 208 32.14 9.37 -6.45
N GLU A 209 32.86 10.39 -6.93
CA GLU A 209 33.05 11.67 -6.22
C GLU A 209 31.76 12.49 -6.14
N GLU A 210 30.98 12.56 -7.22
CA GLU A 210 29.68 13.23 -7.23
C GLU A 210 28.67 12.53 -6.31
N VAL A 211 28.63 11.20 -6.34
CA VAL A 211 27.81 10.41 -5.41
C VAL A 211 28.25 10.65 -3.96
N LYS A 212 29.56 10.66 -3.69
CA LYS A 212 30.10 10.98 -2.35
C LYS A 212 29.65 12.35 -1.88
N LYS A 213 29.66 13.37 -2.77
CA LYS A 213 29.28 14.74 -2.43
C LYS A 213 27.81 14.87 -2.02
N ILE A 214 26.92 14.09 -2.64
CA ILE A 214 25.49 14.08 -2.32
C ILE A 214 25.22 13.29 -1.03
N VAL A 215 25.88 12.15 -0.84
CA VAL A 215 25.62 11.24 0.30
C VAL A 215 26.32 11.67 1.59
N ALA A 216 27.47 12.35 1.51
CA ALA A 216 28.26 12.69 2.70
C ALA A 216 27.49 13.50 3.77
N PRO A 217 26.74 14.58 3.44
CA PRO A 217 25.99 15.34 4.44
C PRO A 217 24.93 14.49 5.16
N ASP A 218 24.23 13.63 4.42
CA ASP A 218 23.20 12.73 4.93
C ASP A 218 23.76 11.68 5.91
N LEU A 219 25.01 11.24 5.69
CA LEU A 219 25.70 10.34 6.60
C LEU A 219 26.18 11.07 7.86
N GLU A 220 26.66 12.31 7.72
CA GLU A 220 27.13 13.12 8.83
C GLU A 220 26.00 13.45 9.83
N GLU A 221 24.77 13.68 9.36
CA GLU A 221 23.59 13.84 10.23
C GLU A 221 23.37 12.63 11.15
N ASN A 222 23.74 11.44 10.69
CA ASN A 222 23.63 10.19 11.44
C ASN A 222 24.89 9.85 12.25
N GLY A 223 25.88 10.74 12.29
CA GLY A 223 27.16 10.51 12.96
C GLY A 223 28.09 9.54 12.22
N LEU A 224 27.87 9.35 10.92
CA LEU A 224 28.66 8.49 10.05
C LEU A 224 29.53 9.34 9.12
N LEU A 225 30.77 8.94 8.94
CA LEU A 225 31.71 9.54 7.99
C LEU A 225 31.89 8.62 6.79
N LEU A 226 31.67 9.15 5.59
CA LEU A 226 31.94 8.48 4.34
C LEU A 226 33.42 8.64 3.95
N GLU A 227 34.21 7.58 4.11
CA GLU A 227 35.63 7.62 3.73
C GLU A 227 35.78 7.66 2.21
N THR A 228 35.25 6.67 1.53
CA THR A 228 35.35 6.55 0.08
C THR A 228 34.18 5.77 -0.51
N VAL A 229 33.89 6.05 -1.77
CA VAL A 229 32.91 5.36 -2.61
C VAL A 229 33.68 4.72 -3.74
N THR A 230 33.40 3.45 -4.04
CA THR A 230 34.06 2.73 -5.11
C THR A 230 33.04 1.98 -5.94
N ILE A 231 33.08 2.16 -7.26
CA ILE A 231 32.24 1.41 -8.19
C ILE A 231 32.99 0.13 -8.57
N THR A 232 32.50 -1.00 -8.07
CA THR A 232 33.10 -2.32 -8.32
C THR A 232 32.66 -2.90 -9.66
N MET A 233 31.38 -2.80 -9.97
CA MET A 233 30.79 -3.30 -11.22
C MET A 233 29.98 -2.19 -11.86
N LEU A 234 30.16 -2.01 -13.17
CA LEU A 234 29.33 -1.18 -14.02
C LEU A 234 29.19 -1.92 -15.34
N ASN A 235 27.98 -2.35 -15.66
CA ASN A 235 27.66 -3.00 -16.91
C ASN A 235 26.38 -2.42 -17.49
N GLN A 236 26.21 -2.55 -18.80
CA GLN A 236 24.93 -2.29 -19.43
C GLN A 236 23.95 -3.40 -19.06
N THR A 237 22.73 -3.04 -18.66
CA THR A 237 21.65 -4.01 -18.45
C THR A 237 21.31 -4.69 -19.79
N PRO A 238 21.18 -6.03 -19.84
CA PRO A 238 20.83 -6.73 -21.07
C PRO A 238 19.51 -6.24 -21.67
N VAL A 239 19.44 -6.18 -23.01
CA VAL A 239 18.22 -5.76 -23.74
C VAL A 239 17.00 -6.61 -23.38
N ALA A 240 17.20 -7.87 -23.00
CA ALA A 240 16.14 -8.79 -22.58
C ALA A 240 15.44 -8.35 -21.27
N ASP A 241 16.15 -7.64 -20.40
CA ASP A 241 15.62 -7.16 -19.12
C ASP A 241 15.02 -5.74 -19.23
N MET A 242 15.08 -5.13 -20.41
CA MET A 242 14.47 -3.82 -20.71
C MET A 242 13.02 -3.99 -21.17
N ASP A 243 12.13 -3.06 -20.80
CA ASP A 243 10.72 -3.14 -21.18
C ASP A 243 10.41 -2.36 -22.46
N PRO A 244 10.05 -3.00 -23.59
CA PRO A 244 9.77 -2.28 -24.84
C PRO A 244 8.55 -1.34 -24.76
N ASN A 245 7.66 -1.54 -23.79
CA ASN A 245 6.48 -0.68 -23.61
C ASN A 245 6.79 0.58 -22.77
N ASN A 246 7.94 0.63 -22.09
CA ASN A 246 8.37 1.81 -21.37
C ASN A 246 9.05 2.78 -22.32
N ARG A 247 8.66 4.06 -22.28
CA ARG A 247 9.22 5.11 -23.17
C ARG A 247 10.73 5.23 -23.06
N PHE A 248 11.29 5.20 -21.86
CA PHE A 248 12.72 5.37 -21.64
C PHE A 248 13.50 4.18 -22.17
N ASP A 249 13.03 2.98 -21.86
CA ASP A 249 13.63 1.73 -22.34
C ASP A 249 13.52 1.61 -23.86
N ALA A 250 12.41 2.02 -24.47
CA ALA A 250 12.26 2.02 -25.93
C ALA A 250 13.28 2.92 -26.63
N VAL A 251 13.62 4.08 -26.04
CA VAL A 251 14.68 4.96 -26.55
C VAL A 251 16.05 4.28 -26.41
N GLY A 252 16.36 3.72 -25.23
CA GLY A 252 17.60 2.98 -25.00
C GLY A 252 17.76 1.78 -25.95
N ILE A 253 16.73 0.94 -26.09
CA ILE A 253 16.72 -0.22 -27.01
C ILE A 253 16.95 0.23 -28.45
N LYS A 254 16.32 1.33 -28.87
CA LYS A 254 16.52 1.89 -30.21
C LYS A 254 17.99 2.29 -30.41
N GLU A 255 18.57 3.04 -29.47
CA GLU A 255 19.95 3.51 -29.54
C GLU A 255 20.96 2.34 -29.54
N ILE A 256 20.77 1.37 -28.65
CA ILE A 256 21.54 0.11 -28.63
C ILE A 256 21.46 -0.60 -29.99
N THR A 257 20.25 -0.71 -30.54
CA THR A 257 20.02 -1.38 -31.82
C THR A 257 20.69 -0.65 -32.98
N GLU A 258 20.66 0.68 -32.99
CA GLU A 258 21.33 1.50 -34.01
C GLU A 258 22.86 1.37 -33.93
N ILE A 259 23.43 1.50 -32.72
CA ILE A 259 24.88 1.37 -32.49
C ILE A 259 25.35 -0.05 -32.87
N THR A 260 24.65 -1.09 -32.42
CA THR A 260 25.02 -2.48 -32.72
C THR A 260 24.89 -2.82 -34.20
N LYS A 261 23.84 -2.34 -34.89
CA LYS A 261 23.71 -2.50 -36.36
C LYS A 261 24.81 -1.75 -37.11
N LYS A 262 25.11 -0.52 -36.72
CA LYS A 262 26.19 0.28 -37.33
C LYS A 262 27.54 -0.43 -37.15
N ALA A 263 27.85 -0.89 -35.94
CA ALA A 263 29.06 -1.65 -35.65
C ALA A 263 29.11 -2.97 -36.46
N ALA A 264 27.99 -3.67 -36.63
CA ALA A 264 27.92 -4.88 -37.46
C ALA A 264 28.20 -4.60 -38.94
N VAL A 265 27.67 -3.51 -39.50
CA VAL A 265 27.94 -3.09 -40.88
C VAL A 265 29.39 -2.66 -41.04
N GLU A 266 29.95 -1.90 -40.11
CA GLU A 266 31.36 -1.50 -40.13
C GLU A 266 32.30 -2.71 -40.03
N LYS A 267 31.97 -3.68 -39.17
CA LYS A 267 32.68 -4.96 -39.08
C LYS A 267 32.64 -5.71 -40.41
N GLU A 268 31.46 -5.86 -41.02
CA GLU A 268 31.29 -6.55 -42.30
C GLU A 268 32.04 -5.85 -43.43
N LYS A 269 32.01 -4.51 -43.45
CA LYS A 269 32.77 -3.72 -44.40
C LYS A 269 34.28 -3.96 -44.23
N ALA A 270 34.78 -3.93 -42.99
CA ALA A 270 36.19 -4.20 -42.72
C ALA A 270 36.62 -5.62 -43.15
N ILE A 271 35.75 -6.62 -42.97
CA ILE A 271 35.99 -7.99 -43.45
C ILE A 271 36.09 -8.01 -44.99
N LYS A 272 35.13 -7.41 -45.70
CA LYS A 272 35.14 -7.38 -47.17
C LYS A 272 36.31 -6.57 -47.75
N ASP A 273 36.65 -5.45 -47.14
CA ASP A 273 37.79 -4.63 -47.54
C ASP A 273 39.11 -5.42 -47.36
N ALA A 274 39.21 -6.19 -46.27
CA ALA A 274 40.33 -7.09 -46.05
C ALA A 274 40.40 -8.21 -47.11
N ASP A 275 39.26 -8.84 -47.44
CA ASP A 275 39.20 -9.88 -48.48
C ASP A 275 39.62 -9.34 -49.86
N VAL A 276 39.13 -8.16 -50.24
CA VAL A 276 39.54 -7.49 -51.49
C VAL A 276 41.04 -7.17 -51.48
N ALA A 277 41.58 -6.72 -50.35
CA ALA A 277 43.01 -6.47 -50.22
C ALA A 277 43.85 -7.75 -50.36
N ILE A 278 43.41 -8.87 -49.75
CA ILE A 278 44.06 -10.18 -49.85
C ILE A 278 44.05 -10.66 -51.31
N VAL A 279 42.88 -10.66 -51.96
CA VAL A 279 42.76 -11.05 -53.38
C VAL A 279 43.63 -10.15 -54.27
N GLY A 280 43.70 -8.85 -53.96
CA GLY A 280 44.58 -7.91 -54.65
C GLY A 280 46.07 -8.28 -54.53
N ILE A 281 46.50 -8.70 -53.34
CA ILE A 281 47.88 -9.21 -53.11
C ILE A 281 48.11 -10.47 -53.93
N ASP A 282 47.17 -11.43 -53.92
CA ASP A 282 47.29 -12.70 -54.64
C ASP A 282 47.38 -12.49 -56.16
N VAL A 283 46.53 -11.63 -56.73
CA VAL A 283 46.57 -11.28 -58.15
C VAL A 283 47.89 -10.62 -58.52
N ASN A 284 48.40 -9.72 -57.69
CA ASN A 284 49.68 -9.06 -57.93
C ASN A 284 50.86 -10.04 -57.81
N ALA A 285 50.81 -10.98 -56.86
CA ALA A 285 51.79 -12.05 -56.73
C ALA A 285 51.76 -12.97 -57.96
N ALA A 286 50.58 -13.36 -58.44
CA ALA A 286 50.41 -14.15 -59.65
C ALA A 286 50.94 -13.42 -60.89
N LYS A 287 50.62 -12.13 -61.07
CA LYS A 287 51.16 -11.30 -62.17
C LYS A 287 52.68 -11.25 -62.15
N LYS A 288 53.29 -11.01 -60.99
CA LYS A 288 54.76 -11.02 -60.86
C LYS A 288 55.36 -12.38 -61.23
N LYS A 289 54.72 -13.47 -60.78
CA LYS A 289 55.15 -14.83 -61.14
C LYS A 289 55.09 -15.06 -62.65
N PHE A 290 53.99 -14.68 -63.31
CA PHE A 290 53.84 -14.82 -64.76
C PHE A 290 54.88 -14.02 -65.55
N VAL A 291 55.19 -12.79 -65.14
CA VAL A 291 56.24 -11.97 -65.78
C VAL A 291 57.60 -12.65 -65.64
N LEU A 292 57.96 -13.12 -64.45
CA LEU A 292 59.21 -13.85 -64.22
C LEU A 292 59.31 -15.15 -65.03
N GLU A 293 58.18 -15.84 -65.25
CA GLU A 293 58.12 -17.07 -66.03
C GLU A 293 58.26 -16.79 -67.53
N GLN A 294 57.65 -15.72 -68.03
CA GLN A 294 57.87 -15.22 -69.39
C GLN A 294 59.34 -14.83 -69.62
N ASP A 295 59.94 -14.07 -68.68
CA ASP A 295 61.36 -13.69 -68.74
C ASP A 295 62.27 -14.93 -68.74
N ARG A 296 61.94 -15.96 -67.94
CA ARG A 296 62.67 -17.23 -67.92
C ARG A 296 62.59 -17.94 -69.26
N SER A 297 61.39 -18.06 -69.85
CA SER A 297 61.20 -18.67 -71.16
C SER A 297 61.93 -17.90 -72.28
N TRP A 298 61.96 -16.57 -72.22
CA TRP A 298 62.72 -15.74 -73.16
C TRP A 298 64.24 -15.93 -73.01
N ALA A 299 64.74 -15.99 -71.78
CA ALA A 299 66.17 -16.27 -71.53
C ALA A 299 66.59 -17.67 -71.99
N GLU A 300 65.74 -18.69 -71.78
CA GLU A 300 65.96 -20.05 -72.27
C GLU A 300 65.99 -20.11 -73.82
N ALA A 301 65.03 -19.43 -74.48
CA ALA A 301 64.98 -19.36 -75.94
C ALA A 301 66.18 -18.61 -76.54
N ASP A 302 66.59 -17.49 -75.93
CA ASP A 302 67.77 -16.72 -76.36
C ASP A 302 69.07 -17.53 -76.18
N MET A 303 69.18 -18.30 -75.09
CA MET A 303 70.29 -19.23 -74.88
C MET A 303 70.32 -20.34 -75.93
N GLN A 304 69.17 -20.94 -76.27
CA GLN A 304 69.07 -21.94 -77.34
C GLN A 304 69.47 -21.36 -78.70
N MET A 305 68.99 -20.17 -79.03
CA MET A 305 69.35 -19.48 -80.26
C MET A 305 70.87 -19.22 -80.31
N LYS A 306 71.48 -18.74 -79.22
CA LYS A 306 72.94 -18.52 -79.15
C LYS A 306 73.74 -19.81 -79.33
N ILE A 307 73.30 -20.92 -78.74
CA ILE A 307 73.93 -22.23 -78.93
C ILE A 307 73.83 -22.67 -80.39
N ALA A 308 72.64 -22.53 -81.00
CA ALA A 308 72.42 -22.90 -82.41
C ALA A 308 73.29 -22.04 -83.35
N THR A 309 73.30 -20.72 -83.17
CA THR A 309 74.13 -19.79 -83.95
C THR A 309 75.61 -20.09 -83.81
N TYR A 310 76.10 -20.34 -82.58
CA TYR A 310 77.50 -20.70 -82.33
C TYR A 310 77.88 -22.03 -82.99
N SER A 311 76.99 -23.04 -82.95
CA SER A 311 77.23 -24.32 -83.62
C SER A 311 77.28 -24.17 -85.15
N ALA A 312 76.40 -23.37 -85.74
CA ALA A 312 76.35 -23.11 -87.18
C ALA A 312 77.58 -22.32 -87.68
N GLU A 313 78.05 -21.35 -86.88
CA GLU A 313 79.25 -20.56 -87.21
C GLU A 313 80.51 -21.43 -87.21
N LYS A 314 80.64 -22.34 -86.25
CA LYS A 314 81.77 -23.30 -86.21
C LYS A 314 81.75 -24.28 -87.38
N GLU A 315 80.58 -24.75 -87.82
CA GLU A 315 80.44 -25.58 -89.01
C GLU A 315 80.80 -24.81 -90.30
N ALA A 316 80.32 -23.57 -90.46
CA ALA A 316 80.65 -22.74 -91.61
C ALA A 316 82.16 -22.43 -91.70
N GLU A 317 82.81 -22.20 -90.57
CA GLU A 317 84.26 -21.98 -90.49
C GLU A 317 85.05 -23.21 -90.95
N THR A 318 84.60 -24.43 -90.57
CA THR A 318 85.24 -25.67 -91.05
C THR A 318 85.09 -25.90 -92.56
N ILE A 319 83.92 -25.59 -93.14
CA ILE A 319 83.67 -25.74 -94.58
C ILE A 319 84.53 -24.75 -95.38
N LYS A 320 84.65 -23.51 -94.90
CA LYS A 320 85.46 -22.48 -95.56
C LYS A 320 86.94 -22.88 -95.64
N ILE A 321 87.48 -23.44 -94.56
CA ILE A 321 88.87 -23.93 -94.51
C ILE A 321 89.09 -25.11 -95.49
N GLN A 322 88.10 -25.97 -95.68
CA GLN A 322 88.18 -27.07 -96.67
C GLN A 322 88.15 -26.55 -98.12
N TYR A 323 87.28 -25.57 -98.42
CA TYR A 323 87.14 -25.01 -99.75
C TYR A 323 88.37 -24.18 -100.19
N GLU A 324 89.00 -23.47 -99.25
CA GLU A 324 90.23 -22.71 -99.50
C GLU A 324 91.43 -23.60 -99.85
N GLN A 325 91.43 -24.87 -99.40
CA GLN A 325 92.45 -25.85 -99.78
C GLN A 325 92.23 -26.44 -101.19
N GLU A 326 90.99 -26.43 -101.72
CA GLU A 326 90.65 -27.07 -102.99
C GLU A 326 90.90 -26.16 -104.21
N VAL A 327 90.69 -24.84 -104.08
CA VAL A 327 90.79 -23.86 -105.17
C VAL A 327 92.25 -23.59 -105.63
N VAL A 328 93.25 -23.99 -104.84
CA VAL A 328 94.68 -23.83 -105.19
C VAL A 328 95.17 -24.92 -106.18
N GLY A 329 94.42 -26.01 -106.37
CA GLY A 329 94.87 -27.18 -107.15
C GLY A 329 94.56 -27.17 -108.65
N GLN A 330 93.60 -26.36 -109.15
CA GLN A 330 93.07 -26.53 -110.51
C GLN A 330 92.85 -25.20 -111.26
N ARG A 331 93.92 -24.63 -111.81
CA ARG A 331 93.85 -23.66 -112.91
C ARG A 331 94.97 -23.88 -113.92
N ALA A 332 94.75 -24.77 -114.89
CA ALA A 332 95.36 -24.72 -116.21
C ALA A 332 94.69 -25.76 -117.14
N GLY A 333 93.85 -25.32 -118.07
CA GLY A 333 93.35 -26.23 -119.09
C GLY A 333 92.19 -25.72 -119.93
N ILE A 334 92.54 -25.26 -121.14
CA ILE A 334 91.72 -25.39 -122.36
C ILE A 334 90.68 -24.28 -122.59
N ILE A 335 91.23 -23.14 -123.00
CA ILE A 335 90.70 -22.31 -124.09
C ILE A 335 91.40 -22.83 -125.36
N LYS A 336 90.79 -23.75 -126.13
CA LYS A 336 91.32 -24.15 -127.44
C LYS A 336 90.34 -24.79 -128.44
N ASP A 337 89.02 -24.63 -128.27
CA ASP A 337 88.03 -25.24 -129.19
C ASP A 337 87.07 -24.26 -129.87
N GLN A 338 87.20 -22.95 -129.68
CA GLN A 338 86.13 -22.00 -130.04
C GLN A 338 86.26 -21.25 -131.38
N GLU A 339 87.32 -21.47 -132.18
CA GLU A 339 87.54 -20.63 -133.36
C GLU A 339 87.22 -21.25 -134.72
N LEU A 340 86.84 -22.54 -134.81
CA LEU A 340 86.55 -23.19 -136.10
C LEU A 340 85.06 -23.35 -136.47
N ALA A 341 84.11 -23.03 -135.59
CA ALA A 341 82.68 -23.26 -135.84
C ALA A 341 81.91 -22.06 -136.47
N LYS A 342 82.58 -20.94 -136.78
CA LYS A 342 81.89 -19.68 -137.16
C LYS A 342 81.53 -19.51 -138.65
N ALA A 343 81.80 -20.49 -139.52
CA ALA A 343 81.55 -20.34 -140.96
C ALA A 343 80.28 -21.05 -141.48
N GLU A 344 79.73 -22.05 -140.77
CA GLU A 344 78.52 -22.78 -141.18
C GLU A 344 77.20 -22.13 -140.73
N ILE A 345 77.25 -21.19 -139.79
CA ILE A 345 76.08 -20.59 -139.09
C ILE A 345 75.23 -19.68 -139.99
N ASN A 346 75.76 -19.18 -141.11
CA ASN A 346 75.05 -18.15 -141.89
C ASN A 346 74.12 -18.70 -142.97
N LYS A 347 74.21 -20.00 -143.34
CA LYS A 347 73.27 -20.61 -144.31
C LYS A 347 72.09 -21.33 -143.64
N THR A 348 72.24 -21.76 -142.39
CA THR A 348 71.17 -22.38 -141.59
C THR A 348 70.22 -21.36 -140.98
N LYS A 349 70.65 -20.10 -140.79
CA LYS A 349 69.83 -19.05 -140.18
C LYS A 349 68.48 -18.81 -140.87
N GLU A 350 68.41 -18.81 -142.20
CA GLU A 350 67.12 -18.52 -142.89
C GLU A 350 66.13 -19.70 -142.84
N VAL A 351 66.62 -20.94 -142.85
CA VAL A 351 65.79 -22.14 -142.73
C VAL A 351 65.34 -22.37 -141.29
N GLU A 352 66.20 -22.05 -140.31
CA GLU A 352 65.85 -22.14 -138.89
C GLU A 352 64.91 -21.03 -138.44
N ILE A 353 64.95 -19.82 -139.02
CA ILE A 353 63.97 -18.76 -138.66
C ILE A 353 62.55 -19.17 -139.05
N ALA A 354 62.35 -19.75 -140.24
CA ALA A 354 61.04 -20.24 -140.67
C ALA A 354 60.57 -21.48 -139.86
N ARG A 355 61.50 -22.36 -139.47
CA ARG A 355 61.20 -23.52 -138.61
C ARG A 355 60.92 -23.10 -137.16
N ALA A 356 61.63 -22.09 -136.65
CA ALA A 356 61.45 -21.51 -135.34
C ALA A 356 60.14 -20.72 -135.23
N GLU A 357 59.68 -20.03 -136.27
CA GLU A 357 58.34 -19.40 -136.27
C GLU A 357 57.22 -20.45 -136.24
N GLN A 358 57.39 -21.58 -136.93
CA GLN A 358 56.41 -22.67 -136.92
C GLN A 358 56.46 -23.47 -135.60
N GLU A 359 57.66 -23.70 -135.03
CA GLU A 359 57.84 -24.28 -133.70
C GLU A 359 57.36 -23.36 -132.60
N GLN A 360 57.54 -22.03 -132.70
CA GLN A 360 56.99 -21.07 -131.75
C GLN A 360 55.47 -21.06 -131.79
N LYS A 361 54.83 -21.09 -132.97
CA LYS A 361 53.37 -21.21 -133.07
C LYS A 361 52.82 -22.53 -132.52
N VAL A 362 53.57 -23.62 -132.66
CA VAL A 362 53.19 -24.94 -132.11
C VAL A 362 53.46 -24.99 -130.60
N ALA A 363 54.56 -24.40 -130.14
CA ALA A 363 54.91 -24.28 -128.73
C ALA A 363 53.93 -23.35 -128.00
N GLU A 364 53.57 -22.20 -128.56
CA GLU A 364 52.55 -21.30 -128.02
C GLU A 364 51.19 -21.99 -127.94
N ARG A 365 50.76 -22.73 -128.98
CA ARG A 365 49.53 -23.56 -128.89
C ARG A 365 49.63 -24.66 -127.85
N ASN A 366 50.78 -25.31 -127.70
CA ASN A 366 50.96 -26.38 -126.72
C ASN A 366 51.05 -25.82 -125.30
N ILE A 367 51.66 -24.65 -125.11
CA ILE A 367 51.72 -23.91 -123.85
C ILE A 367 50.33 -23.40 -123.49
N GLU A 368 49.58 -22.83 -124.43
CA GLU A 368 48.20 -22.38 -124.21
C GLU A 368 47.28 -23.56 -123.87
N LYS A 369 47.40 -24.69 -124.60
CA LYS A 369 46.63 -25.90 -124.31
C LYS A 369 47.03 -26.53 -122.97
N ASN A 370 48.32 -26.55 -122.62
CA ASN A 370 48.80 -27.06 -121.34
C ASN A 370 48.43 -26.13 -120.19
N LEU A 371 48.53 -24.82 -120.35
CA LEU A 371 48.07 -23.82 -119.37
C LEU A 371 46.56 -23.94 -119.16
N VAL A 372 45.75 -24.13 -120.20
CA VAL A 372 44.31 -24.35 -120.05
C VAL A 372 44.03 -25.65 -119.28
N VAL A 373 44.77 -26.73 -119.54
CA VAL A 373 44.64 -27.99 -118.79
C VAL A 373 45.11 -27.83 -117.35
N GLU A 374 46.20 -27.12 -117.12
CA GLU A 374 46.80 -26.91 -115.80
C GLU A 374 45.95 -25.96 -114.96
N ILE A 375 45.43 -24.87 -115.53
CA ILE A 375 44.42 -24.01 -114.90
C ILE A 375 43.16 -24.81 -114.56
N LYS A 376 42.68 -25.67 -115.47
CA LYS A 376 41.50 -26.51 -115.21
C LYS A 376 41.77 -27.58 -114.14
N ASN A 377 43.00 -28.09 -114.05
CA ASN A 377 43.43 -29.02 -113.01
C ASN A 377 43.61 -28.32 -111.66
N ILE A 378 44.14 -27.09 -111.64
CA ILE A 378 44.23 -26.25 -110.44
C ILE A 378 42.84 -25.85 -109.97
N GLU A 379 41.93 -25.48 -110.88
CA GLU A 379 40.55 -25.13 -110.55
C GLU A 379 39.77 -26.36 -110.03
N MET A 380 40.00 -27.55 -110.60
CA MET A 380 39.49 -28.80 -110.02
C MET A 380 40.10 -29.10 -108.66
N GLY A 381 41.41 -28.89 -108.48
CA GLY A 381 42.12 -29.09 -107.21
C GLY A 381 41.60 -28.15 -106.11
N GLN A 382 41.39 -26.87 -106.44
CA GLN A 382 40.77 -25.88 -105.56
C GLN A 382 39.33 -26.25 -105.22
N LYS A 383 38.52 -26.68 -106.19
CA LYS A 383 37.15 -27.16 -105.92
C LYS A 383 37.13 -28.42 -105.04
N VAL A 384 38.12 -29.30 -105.16
CA VAL A 384 38.25 -30.47 -104.27
C VAL A 384 38.65 -30.03 -102.86
N GLN A 385 39.64 -29.15 -102.73
CA GLN A 385 40.07 -28.61 -101.43
C GLN A 385 38.96 -27.81 -100.76
N GLU A 386 38.23 -26.96 -101.48
CA GLU A 386 37.06 -26.24 -100.96
C GLU A 386 35.98 -27.22 -100.48
N ARG A 387 35.74 -28.30 -101.23
CA ARG A 387 34.78 -29.34 -100.85
C ARG A 387 35.25 -30.15 -99.64
N GLU A 388 36.54 -30.42 -99.50
CA GLU A 388 37.14 -31.06 -98.31
C GLU A 388 37.09 -30.16 -97.09
N ILE A 389 37.42 -28.87 -97.23
CA ILE A 389 37.32 -27.86 -96.17
C ILE A 389 35.85 -27.71 -95.73
N GLN A 390 34.91 -27.60 -96.68
CA GLN A 390 33.49 -27.55 -96.36
C GLN A 390 33.02 -28.81 -95.63
N ARG A 391 33.46 -29.99 -96.06
CA ARG A 391 33.11 -31.25 -95.41
C ARG A 391 33.71 -31.35 -93.99
N THR A 392 34.94 -30.86 -93.80
CA THR A 392 35.61 -30.83 -92.50
C THR A 392 34.92 -29.85 -91.56
N LEU A 393 34.61 -28.64 -92.04
CA LEU A 393 33.86 -27.62 -91.32
C LEU A 393 32.46 -28.12 -90.92
N GLU A 394 31.76 -28.83 -91.80
CA GLU A 394 30.44 -29.40 -91.51
C GLU A 394 30.51 -30.49 -90.42
N VAL A 395 31.54 -31.32 -90.45
CA VAL A 395 31.78 -32.34 -89.42
C VAL A 395 32.14 -31.68 -88.08
N GLU A 396 32.97 -30.64 -88.08
CA GLU A 396 33.31 -29.89 -86.86
C GLU A 396 32.11 -29.14 -86.29
N LEU A 397 31.29 -28.49 -87.12
CA LEU A 397 30.04 -27.84 -86.68
C LEU A 397 29.07 -28.85 -86.08
N LYS A 398 28.93 -30.03 -86.69
CA LYS A 398 28.13 -31.13 -86.14
C LYS A 398 28.72 -31.65 -84.82
N ARG A 399 30.04 -31.74 -84.69
CA ARG A 399 30.72 -32.13 -83.44
C ARG A 399 30.50 -31.10 -82.33
N ILE A 400 30.61 -29.81 -82.64
CA ILE A 400 30.38 -28.71 -81.70
C ILE A 400 28.92 -28.67 -81.26
N ASP A 401 27.96 -28.80 -82.18
CA ASP A 401 26.52 -28.88 -81.84
C ASP A 401 26.23 -30.10 -80.95
N GLN A 402 26.88 -31.23 -81.20
CA GLN A 402 26.75 -32.43 -80.39
C GLN A 402 27.41 -32.27 -79.01
N GLU A 403 28.60 -31.68 -78.92
CA GLU A 403 29.28 -31.33 -77.66
C GLU A 403 28.46 -30.33 -76.84
N GLN A 404 27.87 -29.30 -77.46
CA GLN A 404 26.97 -28.36 -76.80
C GLN A 404 25.70 -29.03 -76.29
N LYS A 405 25.08 -29.92 -77.08
CA LYS A 405 23.91 -30.70 -76.63
C LYS A 405 24.22 -31.64 -75.47
N VAL A 406 25.40 -32.26 -75.47
CA VAL A 406 25.86 -33.10 -74.35
C VAL A 406 26.14 -32.23 -73.12
N GLY A 407 26.84 -31.11 -73.28
CA GLY A 407 27.13 -30.18 -72.19
C GLY A 407 25.87 -29.57 -71.56
N ILE A 408 24.85 -29.21 -72.37
CA ILE A 408 23.56 -28.74 -71.86
C ILE A 408 22.83 -29.86 -71.10
N LYS A 409 22.82 -31.09 -71.61
CA LYS A 409 22.20 -32.23 -70.91
C LYS A 409 22.91 -32.58 -69.60
N ASP A 410 24.24 -32.52 -69.57
CA ASP A 410 25.02 -32.76 -68.36
C ASP A 410 24.79 -31.65 -67.33
N TYR A 411 24.70 -30.39 -67.77
CA TYR A 411 24.35 -29.26 -66.91
C TYR A 411 22.92 -29.37 -66.37
N GLU A 412 21.94 -29.72 -67.21
CA GLU A 412 20.55 -29.97 -66.80
C GLU A 412 20.45 -31.12 -65.80
N LYS A 413 21.22 -32.19 -66.01
CA LYS A 413 21.31 -33.32 -65.08
C LYS A 413 21.94 -32.92 -63.75
N GLN A 414 23.01 -32.13 -63.77
CA GLN A 414 23.63 -31.59 -62.54
C GLN A 414 22.67 -30.64 -61.80
N LEU A 415 21.96 -29.78 -62.51
CA LEU A 415 20.96 -28.88 -61.95
C LEU A 415 19.80 -29.67 -61.34
N ALA A 416 19.35 -30.75 -61.98
CA ALA A 416 18.31 -31.64 -61.46
C ALA A 416 18.78 -32.37 -60.20
N ILE A 417 20.03 -32.85 -60.16
CA ILE A 417 20.63 -33.48 -58.97
C ILE A 417 20.74 -32.46 -57.83
N GLN A 418 21.20 -31.24 -58.11
CA GLN A 418 21.29 -30.18 -57.09
C GLN A 418 19.90 -29.78 -56.57
N LYS A 419 18.91 -29.59 -57.44
CA LYS A 419 17.53 -29.30 -57.03
C LYS A 419 16.94 -30.44 -56.19
N ALA A 420 17.19 -31.69 -56.56
CA ALA A 420 16.76 -32.84 -55.78
C ALA A 420 17.46 -32.93 -54.41
N LYS A 421 18.76 -32.61 -54.36
CA LYS A 421 19.54 -32.58 -53.12
C LYS A 421 19.07 -31.45 -52.18
N ILE A 422 18.84 -30.26 -52.71
CA ILE A 422 18.28 -29.12 -51.97
C ILE A 422 16.88 -29.47 -51.44
N ALA A 423 16.00 -30.02 -52.27
CA ALA A 423 14.66 -30.43 -51.84
C ALA A 423 14.72 -31.55 -50.77
N GLN A 424 15.70 -32.44 -50.84
CA GLN A 424 15.94 -33.46 -49.82
C GLN A 424 16.45 -32.86 -48.51
N GLU A 425 17.40 -31.93 -48.57
CA GLU A 425 17.96 -31.22 -47.40
C GLU A 425 16.89 -30.35 -46.73
N GLU A 426 16.10 -29.60 -47.50
CA GLU A 426 14.95 -28.83 -47.02
C GLU A 426 13.90 -29.75 -46.37
N GLY A 427 13.59 -30.89 -47.00
CA GLY A 427 12.65 -31.86 -46.46
C GLY A 427 13.15 -32.57 -45.19
N VAL A 428 14.46 -32.70 -44.98
CA VAL A 428 15.04 -33.22 -43.72
C VAL A 428 15.04 -32.13 -42.66
N GLY A 429 15.42 -30.89 -43.01
CA GLY A 429 15.40 -29.75 -42.10
C GLY A 429 13.99 -29.46 -41.57
N ILE A 430 12.98 -29.48 -42.44
CA ILE A 430 11.58 -29.30 -42.03
C ILE A 430 11.14 -30.42 -41.06
N ARG A 431 11.49 -31.68 -41.34
CA ARG A 431 11.15 -32.81 -40.44
C ARG A 431 11.87 -32.76 -39.10
N GLU A 432 13.11 -32.27 -39.06
CA GLU A 432 13.85 -32.06 -37.81
C GLU A 432 13.25 -30.91 -37.00
N ILE A 433 12.87 -29.80 -37.66
CA ILE A 433 12.17 -28.68 -37.02
C ILE A 433 10.82 -29.13 -36.49
N GLU A 434 10.04 -29.90 -37.25
CA GLU A 434 8.75 -30.45 -36.80
C GLU A 434 8.91 -31.38 -35.60
N LYS A 435 9.94 -32.25 -35.59
CA LYS A 435 10.25 -33.09 -34.43
C LYS A 435 10.64 -32.27 -33.20
N MET A 436 11.52 -31.27 -33.37
CA MET A 436 11.91 -30.37 -32.28
C MET A 436 10.72 -29.57 -31.75
N LEU A 437 9.87 -29.06 -32.63
CA LEU A 437 8.65 -28.35 -32.28
C LEU A 437 7.69 -29.27 -31.52
N ALA A 438 7.49 -30.51 -31.98
CA ALA A 438 6.65 -31.49 -31.28
C ALA A 438 7.20 -31.85 -29.90
N ILE A 439 8.52 -32.01 -29.75
CA ILE A 439 9.15 -32.24 -28.44
C ILE A 439 8.97 -31.02 -27.54
N ALA A 440 9.18 -29.81 -28.06
CA ALA A 440 9.01 -28.56 -27.32
C ALA A 440 7.56 -28.37 -26.86
N VAL A 441 6.58 -28.59 -27.75
CA VAL A 441 5.15 -28.51 -27.42
C VAL A 441 4.77 -29.52 -26.34
N ASN A 442 5.26 -30.76 -26.45
CA ASN A 442 5.01 -31.77 -25.42
C ASN A 442 5.65 -31.41 -24.07
N LYS A 443 6.87 -30.84 -24.08
CA LYS A 443 7.56 -30.38 -22.87
C LYS A 443 6.80 -29.22 -22.21
N VAL A 444 6.38 -28.22 -23.00
CA VAL A 444 5.56 -27.09 -22.52
C VAL A 444 4.24 -27.57 -21.95
N ALA A 445 3.56 -28.51 -22.62
CA ALA A 445 2.31 -29.10 -22.10
C ALA A 445 2.52 -29.88 -20.79
N GLN A 446 3.66 -30.55 -20.62
CA GLN A 446 4.03 -31.20 -19.35
C GLN A 446 4.31 -30.19 -18.25
N GLU A 447 5.07 -29.13 -18.55
CA GLU A 447 5.38 -28.04 -17.60
C GLU A 447 4.10 -27.31 -17.18
N GLN A 448 3.19 -27.02 -18.10
CA GLN A 448 1.86 -26.45 -17.78
C GLN A 448 1.05 -27.34 -16.84
N LYS A 449 1.02 -28.66 -17.06
CA LYS A 449 0.33 -29.60 -16.15
C LYS A 449 0.98 -29.71 -14.77
N VAL A 450 2.28 -29.44 -14.65
CA VAL A 450 2.96 -29.38 -13.35
C VAL A 450 2.61 -28.08 -12.65
N LEU A 451 2.68 -26.95 -13.36
CA LEU A 451 2.30 -25.64 -12.87
C LEU A 451 0.84 -25.60 -12.42
N GLU A 452 -0.09 -26.15 -13.19
CA GLU A 452 -1.52 -26.24 -12.80
C GLU A 452 -1.69 -27.02 -11.49
N ARG A 453 -0.99 -28.15 -11.34
CA ARG A 453 -1.02 -28.94 -10.09
C ARG A 453 -0.38 -28.20 -8.91
N GLU A 454 0.69 -27.45 -9.14
CA GLU A 454 1.31 -26.62 -8.10
C GLU A 454 0.42 -25.45 -7.70
N ILE A 455 -0.22 -24.78 -8.66
CA ILE A 455 -1.19 -23.71 -8.41
C ILE A 455 -2.39 -24.25 -7.63
N GLU A 456 -2.92 -25.42 -7.99
CA GLU A 456 -4.05 -26.03 -7.28
C GLU A 456 -3.67 -26.44 -5.84
N LYS A 457 -2.47 -27.01 -5.66
CA LYS A 457 -1.92 -27.30 -4.34
C LYS A 457 -1.72 -26.03 -3.51
N ASN A 458 -1.17 -24.98 -4.10
CA ASN A 458 -0.94 -23.71 -3.42
C ASN A 458 -2.27 -23.03 -3.05
N LYS A 459 -3.26 -23.04 -3.95
CA LYS A 459 -4.62 -22.57 -3.67
C LYS A 459 -5.25 -23.34 -2.52
N PHE A 460 -5.09 -24.66 -2.45
CA PHE A 460 -5.60 -25.46 -1.34
C PHE A 460 -4.95 -25.07 0.00
N VAL A 461 -3.62 -24.91 0.01
CA VAL A 461 -2.89 -24.47 1.22
C VAL A 461 -3.28 -23.06 1.64
N GLU A 462 -3.45 -22.16 0.67
CA GLU A 462 -3.83 -20.76 0.91
C GLU A 462 -5.26 -20.64 1.42
N ILE A 463 -6.22 -21.37 0.83
CA ILE A 463 -7.60 -21.46 1.32
C ILE A 463 -7.62 -22.03 2.75
N ALA A 464 -6.87 -23.10 3.03
CA ALA A 464 -6.78 -23.67 4.38
C ALA A 464 -6.15 -22.69 5.39
N ALA A 465 -5.15 -21.91 4.98
CA ALA A 465 -4.53 -20.89 5.81
C ALA A 465 -5.49 -19.71 6.09
N ILE A 466 -6.24 -19.27 5.08
CA ILE A 466 -7.27 -18.24 5.21
C ILE A 466 -8.39 -18.72 6.13
N GLU A 467 -8.89 -19.95 5.97
CA GLU A 467 -9.93 -20.52 6.82
C GLU A 467 -9.46 -20.65 8.29
N MET A 468 -8.21 -21.07 8.52
CA MET A 468 -7.62 -21.06 9.86
C MET A 468 -7.51 -19.65 10.45
N SER A 469 -7.06 -18.67 9.65
CA SER A 469 -6.95 -17.28 10.08
C SER A 469 -8.32 -16.69 10.43
N GLN A 470 -9.35 -16.93 9.61
CA GLN A 470 -10.73 -16.52 9.89
C GLN A 470 -11.26 -17.15 11.17
N LYS A 471 -11.05 -18.47 11.38
CA LYS A 471 -11.44 -19.14 12.63
C LYS A 471 -10.73 -18.58 13.87
N VAL A 472 -9.48 -18.13 13.73
CA VAL A 472 -8.75 -17.46 14.83
C VAL A 472 -9.35 -16.08 15.09
N GLN A 473 -9.61 -15.30 14.05
CA GLN A 473 -10.24 -13.98 14.16
C GLN A 473 -11.65 -14.05 14.76
N GLU A 474 -12.48 -15.00 14.32
CA GLU A 474 -13.81 -15.25 14.88
C GLU A 474 -13.73 -15.56 16.38
N ARG A 475 -12.81 -16.44 16.81
CA ARG A 475 -12.58 -16.72 18.24
C ARG A 475 -12.09 -15.51 19.02
N GLU A 476 -11.23 -14.69 18.44
CA GLU A 476 -10.77 -13.44 19.08
C GLU A 476 -11.91 -12.43 19.23
N ILE A 477 -12.76 -12.29 18.22
CA ILE A 477 -13.96 -11.44 18.25
C ILE A 477 -14.94 -11.96 19.30
N GLU A 478 -15.22 -13.26 19.35
CA GLU A 478 -16.09 -13.88 20.36
C GLU A 478 -15.56 -13.64 21.78
N ARG A 479 -14.26 -13.88 21.99
CA ARG A 479 -13.59 -13.62 23.27
C ARG A 479 -13.71 -12.14 23.67
N ASN A 480 -13.48 -11.22 22.75
CA ASN A 480 -13.58 -9.79 23.00
C ASN A 480 -15.02 -9.37 23.30
N LEU A 481 -16.01 -9.93 22.58
CA LEU A 481 -17.43 -9.70 22.84
C LEU A 481 -17.85 -10.21 24.22
N GLU A 482 -17.34 -11.37 24.63
CA GLU A 482 -17.63 -11.94 25.95
C GLU A 482 -17.00 -11.10 27.07
N ILE A 483 -15.77 -10.63 26.88
CA ILE A 483 -15.13 -9.65 27.78
C ILE A 483 -15.96 -8.37 27.85
N GLN A 484 -16.44 -7.83 26.73
CA GLN A 484 -17.29 -6.63 26.71
C GLN A 484 -18.63 -6.85 27.42
N LYS A 485 -19.27 -8.01 27.23
CA LYS A 485 -20.51 -8.36 27.95
C LYS A 485 -20.26 -8.45 29.46
N ALA A 486 -19.14 -9.05 29.87
CA ALA A 486 -18.76 -9.16 31.28
C ALA A 486 -18.46 -7.78 31.90
N THR A 487 -17.72 -6.91 31.19
CA THR A 487 -17.42 -5.55 31.67
C THR A 487 -18.67 -4.67 31.71
N TYR A 488 -19.55 -4.76 30.70
CA TYR A 488 -20.82 -4.06 30.69
C TYR A 488 -21.72 -4.51 31.85
N LYS A 489 -21.84 -5.83 32.08
CA LYS A 489 -22.61 -6.37 33.22
C LYS A 489 -22.05 -5.89 34.56
N ALA A 490 -20.73 -5.84 34.71
CA ALA A 490 -20.09 -5.28 35.90
C ALA A 490 -20.39 -3.78 36.07
N GLN A 491 -20.34 -3.00 34.98
CA GLN A 491 -20.69 -1.56 35.00
C GLN A 491 -22.16 -1.31 35.36
N VAL A 492 -23.08 -2.13 34.82
CA VAL A 492 -24.50 -2.07 35.19
C VAL A 492 -24.68 -2.38 36.68
N GLY A 493 -24.01 -3.41 37.19
CA GLY A 493 -24.03 -3.73 38.63
C GLY A 493 -23.48 -2.60 39.52
N ILE A 494 -22.42 -1.90 39.08
CA ILE A 494 -21.89 -0.73 39.79
C ILE A 494 -22.91 0.42 39.78
N LYS A 495 -23.53 0.72 38.63
CA LYS A 495 -24.55 1.77 38.53
C LYS A 495 -25.81 1.43 39.31
N GLU A 496 -26.24 0.17 39.34
CA GLU A 496 -27.37 -0.28 40.17
C GLU A 496 -27.08 -0.09 41.66
N ALA A 497 -25.86 -0.42 42.11
CA ALA A 497 -25.44 -0.20 43.48
C ALA A 497 -25.38 1.31 43.83
N GLU A 498 -24.92 2.15 42.92
CA GLU A 498 -24.89 3.61 43.05
C GLU A 498 -26.30 4.22 43.07
N VAL A 499 -27.21 3.75 42.22
CA VAL A 499 -28.62 4.17 42.24
C VAL A 499 -29.30 3.73 43.55
N ASN A 500 -28.98 2.55 44.06
CA ASN A 500 -29.52 2.09 45.33
C ASN A 500 -28.96 2.88 46.52
N SER A 501 -27.68 3.24 46.52
CA SER A 501 -27.11 4.11 47.56
C SER A 501 -27.75 5.50 47.53
N LEU A 502 -27.96 6.07 46.33
CA LEU A 502 -28.66 7.34 46.14
C LEU A 502 -30.14 7.28 46.57
N LYS A 503 -30.84 6.16 46.30
CA LYS A 503 -32.21 5.96 46.81
C LYS A 503 -32.26 5.93 48.33
N VAL A 504 -31.33 5.22 48.97
CA VAL A 504 -31.23 5.19 50.44
C VAL A 504 -30.96 6.59 50.99
N GLN A 505 -30.05 7.34 50.36
CA GLN A 505 -29.75 8.71 50.76
C GLN A 505 -30.96 9.64 50.59
N TYR A 506 -31.68 9.53 49.48
CA TYR A 506 -32.90 10.29 49.22
C TYR A 506 -34.02 9.97 50.22
N VAL A 507 -34.21 8.70 50.58
CA VAL A 507 -35.18 8.29 51.62
C VAL A 507 -34.80 8.90 52.97
N LEU A 508 -33.52 8.88 53.34
CA LEU A 508 -33.00 9.49 54.56
C LEU A 508 -33.21 11.02 54.59
N GLU A 509 -32.97 11.71 53.48
CA GLU A 509 -33.22 13.15 53.36
C GLU A 509 -34.72 13.47 53.40
N LYS A 510 -35.55 12.67 52.73
CA LYS A 510 -37.01 12.80 52.77
C LYS A 510 -37.51 12.65 54.22
N ASP A 511 -37.04 11.65 54.95
CA ASP A 511 -37.44 11.40 56.33
C ASP A 511 -36.95 12.50 57.28
N ARG A 512 -35.75 13.08 57.05
CA ARG A 512 -35.29 14.29 57.75
C ARG A 512 -36.21 15.48 57.49
N ALA A 513 -36.58 15.72 56.24
CA ALA A 513 -37.48 16.82 55.88
C ALA A 513 -38.88 16.65 56.50
N PHE A 514 -39.41 15.43 56.59
CA PHE A 514 -40.66 15.14 57.30
C PHE A 514 -40.54 15.40 58.81
N ALA A 515 -39.44 14.96 59.44
CA ALA A 515 -39.20 15.23 60.86
C ALA A 515 -39.03 16.73 61.17
N GLU A 516 -38.45 17.50 60.24
CA GLU A 516 -38.28 18.95 60.35
C GLU A 516 -39.62 19.68 60.15
N ALA A 517 -40.43 19.24 59.18
CA ALA A 517 -41.79 19.74 58.98
C ALA A 517 -42.73 19.44 60.18
N ASP A 518 -42.58 18.28 60.84
CA ASP A 518 -43.34 17.97 62.05
C ASP A 518 -42.91 18.81 63.26
N LYS A 519 -41.61 19.15 63.37
CA LYS A 519 -41.15 20.15 64.35
C LYS A 519 -41.72 21.53 64.07
N ASP A 520 -41.73 21.96 62.82
CA ASP A 520 -42.29 23.26 62.43
C ASP A 520 -43.81 23.32 62.67
N LYS A 521 -44.54 22.23 62.39
CA LYS A 521 -45.96 22.12 62.77
C LYS A 521 -46.18 22.19 64.28
N ALA A 522 -45.31 21.58 65.08
CA ALA A 522 -45.40 21.66 66.54
C ALA A 522 -45.14 23.09 67.06
N VAL A 523 -44.17 23.81 66.47
CA VAL A 523 -43.89 25.23 66.79
C VAL A 523 -45.05 26.13 66.38
N ILE A 524 -45.63 25.91 65.19
CA ILE A 524 -46.79 26.67 64.72
C ILE A 524 -48.01 26.40 65.61
N ALA A 525 -48.27 25.13 65.98
CA ALA A 525 -49.35 24.76 66.90
C ALA A 525 -49.16 25.39 68.28
N TYR A 526 -47.94 25.40 68.84
CA TYR A 526 -47.62 26.07 70.10
C TYR A 526 -47.78 27.60 70.02
N SER A 527 -47.46 28.21 68.88
CA SER A 527 -47.68 29.64 68.67
C SER A 527 -49.17 29.99 68.49
N ALA A 528 -49.95 29.08 67.90
CA ALA A 528 -51.38 29.23 67.68
C ALA A 528 -52.18 29.07 68.99
N THR A 529 -51.79 28.14 69.87
CA THR A 529 -52.39 28.02 71.21
C THR A 529 -52.13 29.26 72.05
N ARG A 530 -50.90 29.80 72.06
CA ARG A 530 -50.57 31.07 72.74
C ARG A 530 -51.35 32.27 72.19
N LYS A 531 -51.56 32.36 70.88
CA LYS A 531 -52.39 33.40 70.26
C LYS A 531 -53.87 33.22 70.60
N ALA A 532 -54.38 31.98 70.64
CA ALA A 532 -55.75 31.69 71.04
C ALA A 532 -55.99 31.97 72.54
N GLU A 533 -55.01 31.71 73.40
CA GLU A 533 -55.07 32.01 74.83
C GLU A 533 -55.02 33.53 75.09
N ALA A 534 -54.20 34.26 74.35
CA ALA A 534 -54.21 35.74 74.37
C ALA A 534 -55.53 36.33 73.86
N ALA A 535 -56.11 35.76 72.80
CA ALA A 535 -57.43 36.17 72.29
C ALA A 535 -58.56 35.83 73.27
N LYS A 536 -58.45 34.72 74.00
CA LYS A 536 -59.42 34.33 75.04
C LYS A 536 -59.40 35.31 76.22
N ILE A 537 -58.22 35.75 76.66
CA ILE A 537 -58.07 36.77 77.71
C ILE A 537 -58.64 38.13 77.25
N GLN A 538 -58.40 38.53 76.00
CA GLN A 538 -59.01 39.75 75.45
C GLN A 538 -60.54 39.65 75.39
N PHE A 539 -61.08 38.50 74.97
CA PHE A 539 -62.52 38.26 74.93
C PHE A 539 -63.15 38.21 76.33
N GLU A 540 -62.47 37.67 77.34
CA GLU A 540 -62.90 37.70 78.74
C GLU A 540 -62.94 39.13 79.30
N GLN A 541 -61.97 39.99 78.94
CA GLN A 541 -62.01 41.41 79.31
C GLN A 541 -63.15 42.17 78.60
N GLU A 542 -63.38 41.90 77.31
CA GLU A 542 -64.47 42.52 76.53
C GLU A 542 -65.86 42.05 76.98
N THR A 543 -66.01 40.78 77.37
CA THR A 543 -67.27 40.24 77.89
C THR A 543 -67.61 40.81 79.26
N ILE A 544 -66.64 41.01 80.16
CA ILE A 544 -66.87 41.69 81.44
C ILE A 544 -67.33 43.15 81.21
N ALA A 545 -66.74 43.86 80.24
CA ALA A 545 -67.17 45.20 79.86
C ALA A 545 -68.59 45.23 79.26
N LYS A 546 -68.91 44.32 78.34
CA LYS A 546 -70.27 44.19 77.76
C LYS A 546 -71.31 43.76 78.78
N VAL A 547 -70.98 42.90 79.73
CA VAL A 547 -71.90 42.50 80.82
C VAL A 547 -72.21 43.69 81.75
N ALA A 548 -71.24 44.58 81.99
CA ALA A 548 -71.48 45.81 82.74
C ALA A 548 -72.40 46.80 81.97
N GLU A 549 -72.24 46.90 80.66
CA GLU A 549 -73.09 47.73 79.78
C GLU A 549 -74.51 47.17 79.67
N ILE A 550 -74.65 45.86 79.47
CA ILE A 550 -75.95 45.16 79.44
C ILE A 550 -76.71 45.30 80.76
N ASN A 551 -76.05 45.20 81.91
CA ASN A 551 -76.72 45.40 83.21
C ASN A 551 -77.25 46.85 83.37
N LYS A 552 -76.52 47.84 82.83
CA LYS A 552 -76.95 49.23 82.83
C LYS A 552 -78.16 49.44 81.92
N ASP A 553 -78.16 48.85 80.74
CA ASP A 553 -79.27 48.91 79.79
C ASP A 553 -80.50 48.12 80.27
N GLN A 554 -80.32 46.99 80.96
CA GLN A 554 -81.42 46.24 81.56
C GLN A 554 -82.12 47.01 82.68
N MET A 555 -81.39 47.77 83.52
CA MET A 555 -82.04 48.65 84.50
C MET A 555 -82.88 49.76 83.84
N ILE A 556 -82.45 50.27 82.67
CA ILE A 556 -83.22 51.26 81.91
C ILE A 556 -84.46 50.61 81.29
N GLN A 557 -84.32 49.43 80.67
CA GLN A 557 -85.44 48.70 80.06
C GLN A 557 -86.48 48.25 81.08
N VAL A 558 -86.09 47.75 82.26
CA VAL A 558 -87.07 47.39 83.32
C VAL A 558 -87.90 48.61 83.73
N ARG A 559 -87.27 49.78 83.86
CA ARG A 559 -87.96 51.02 84.21
C ARG A 559 -88.92 51.51 83.11
N ASP A 560 -88.55 51.32 81.84
CA ASP A 560 -89.42 51.69 80.71
C ASP A 560 -90.55 50.66 80.48
N ILE A 561 -90.31 49.38 80.75
CA ILE A 561 -91.33 48.32 80.73
C ILE A 561 -92.37 48.53 81.83
N GLU A 562 -91.99 48.91 83.05
CA GLU A 562 -92.95 49.21 84.12
C GLU A 562 -93.86 50.39 83.76
N LYS A 563 -93.32 51.44 83.12
CA LYS A 563 -94.13 52.55 82.59
C LYS A 563 -95.08 52.11 81.49
N ALA A 564 -94.62 51.30 80.53
CA ALA A 564 -95.45 50.78 79.45
C ALA A 564 -96.59 49.89 79.98
N LYS A 565 -96.28 49.00 80.94
CA LYS A 565 -97.25 48.10 81.57
C LYS A 565 -98.35 48.87 82.32
N PHE A 566 -98.01 49.98 82.97
CA PHE A 566 -99.00 50.83 83.64
C PHE A 566 -99.98 51.48 82.64
N ILE A 567 -99.48 51.92 81.48
CA ILE A 567 -100.32 52.49 80.41
C ILE A 567 -101.20 51.42 79.76
N GLU A 568 -100.67 50.21 79.55
CA GLU A 568 -101.39 49.13 78.90
C GLU A 568 -102.51 48.56 79.80
N ILE A 569 -102.28 48.41 81.12
CA ILE A 569 -103.32 48.02 82.07
C ILE A 569 -104.48 49.04 82.08
N ALA A 570 -104.17 50.35 82.07
CA ALA A 570 -105.20 51.40 82.00
C ALA A 570 -106.01 51.36 80.68
N ASN A 571 -105.37 51.00 79.56
CA ASN A 571 -106.05 50.82 78.28
C ASN A 571 -106.91 49.55 78.22
N ILE A 572 -106.47 48.46 78.86
CA ILE A 572 -107.24 47.21 78.95
C ILE A 572 -108.49 47.40 79.81
N GLU A 573 -108.40 48.07 80.97
CA GLU A 573 -109.59 48.39 81.78
C GLU A 573 -110.61 49.23 81.00
N LYS A 574 -110.14 50.18 80.19
CA LYS A 574 -111.00 50.99 79.33
C LYS A 574 -111.67 50.16 78.24
N SER A 575 -110.95 49.22 77.62
CA SER A 575 -111.48 48.30 76.60
C SER A 575 -112.52 47.33 77.19
N GLN A 576 -112.27 46.78 78.38
CA GLN A 576 -113.22 45.90 79.06
C GLN A 576 -114.53 46.61 79.41
N LYS A 577 -114.49 47.86 79.89
CA LYS A 577 -115.71 48.67 80.12
C LYS A 577 -116.51 48.94 78.84
N VAL A 578 -115.85 49.04 77.68
CA VAL A 578 -116.54 49.19 76.39
C VAL A 578 -117.21 47.87 75.99
N GLN A 579 -116.53 46.74 76.15
CA GLN A 579 -117.11 45.42 75.86
C GLN A 579 -118.28 45.07 76.78
N GLU A 580 -118.21 45.38 78.08
CA GLU A 580 -119.34 45.19 79.00
C GLU A 580 -120.57 46.00 78.55
N ARG A 581 -120.37 47.25 78.12
CA ARG A 581 -121.46 48.09 77.59
C ARG A 581 -122.06 47.56 76.29
N ASP A 582 -121.24 47.01 75.39
CA ASP A 582 -121.74 46.42 74.14
C ASP A 582 -122.52 45.12 74.38
N ILE A 583 -122.10 44.31 75.35
CA ILE A 583 -122.85 43.11 75.79
C ILE A 583 -124.19 43.52 76.42
N GLU A 584 -124.19 44.53 77.29
CA GLU A 584 -125.41 45.03 77.95
C GLU A 584 -126.42 45.60 76.93
N LYS A 585 -125.92 46.33 75.92
CA LYS A 585 -126.73 46.83 74.79
C LYS A 585 -127.35 45.69 73.98
N ASN A 586 -126.59 44.63 73.68
CA ASN A 586 -127.10 43.48 72.92
C ASN A 586 -128.14 42.67 73.71
N LEU A 587 -127.97 42.52 75.03
CA LEU A 587 -128.95 41.88 75.91
C LEU A 587 -130.27 42.68 75.95
N MET A 588 -130.19 44.01 75.92
CA MET A 588 -131.37 44.88 75.92
C MET A 588 -132.18 44.74 74.62
N ILE A 589 -131.51 44.60 73.47
CA ILE A 589 -132.16 44.36 72.17
C ILE A 589 -132.87 43.00 72.15
N GLN A 590 -132.27 41.95 72.73
CA GLN A 590 -132.91 40.63 72.84
C GLN A 590 -134.15 40.66 73.75
N LYS A 591 -134.09 41.37 74.88
CA LYS A 591 -135.26 41.54 75.76
C LYS A 591 -136.40 42.28 75.07
N ALA A 592 -136.10 43.31 74.28
CA ALA A 592 -137.11 44.06 73.54
C ALA A 592 -137.78 43.23 72.43
N THR A 593 -137.02 42.40 71.71
CA THR A 593 -137.59 41.50 70.69
C THR A 593 -138.43 40.39 71.29
N TYR A 594 -138.05 39.87 72.47
CA TYR A 594 -138.86 38.89 73.20
C TYR A 594 -140.19 39.49 73.71
N GLN A 595 -140.18 40.72 74.23
CA GLN A 595 -141.42 41.41 74.65
C GLN A 595 -142.36 41.68 73.47
N ALA A 596 -141.84 42.00 72.29
CA ALA A 596 -142.67 42.17 71.09
C ALA A 596 -143.36 40.85 70.68
N GLN A 597 -142.70 39.70 70.83
CA GLN A 597 -143.29 38.38 70.56
C GLN A 597 -144.36 37.99 71.58
N LEU A 598 -144.21 38.38 72.85
CA LEU A 598 -145.22 38.15 73.89
C LEU A 598 -146.52 38.92 73.60
N GLY A 599 -146.41 40.19 73.18
CA GLY A 599 -147.58 41.02 72.84
C GLY A 599 -148.37 40.49 71.65
N ILE A 600 -147.71 39.88 70.67
CA ILE A 600 -148.39 39.25 69.51
C ILE A 600 -149.20 38.03 69.96
N LYS A 601 -148.69 37.22 70.89
CA LYS A 601 -149.43 36.08 71.45
C LYS A 601 -150.60 36.48 72.34
N GLU A 602 -150.50 37.59 73.08
CA GLU A 602 -151.63 38.12 73.85
C GLU A 602 -152.78 38.59 72.94
N ALA A 603 -152.46 39.14 71.76
CA ALA A 603 -153.46 39.51 70.76
C ALA A 603 -154.22 38.29 70.19
N GLU A 604 -153.55 37.14 70.04
CA GLU A 604 -154.19 35.89 69.60
C GLU A 604 -155.14 35.31 70.67
N VAL A 605 -154.77 35.36 71.95
CA VAL A 605 -155.61 34.81 73.03
C VAL A 605 -156.86 35.67 73.28
N ASN A 606 -156.75 37.00 73.14
CA ASN A 606 -157.92 37.88 73.26
C ASN A 606 -158.88 37.77 72.07
N SER A 607 -158.37 37.50 70.86
CA SER A 607 -159.19 37.17 69.68
C SER A 607 -160.07 35.94 69.92
N LEU A 608 -159.50 34.89 70.52
CA LEU A 608 -160.23 33.65 70.86
C LEU A 608 -161.27 33.85 71.98
N LYS A 609 -160.99 34.70 72.97
CA LYS A 609 -161.96 35.00 74.06
C LYS A 609 -163.17 35.77 73.57
N GLN A 610 -163.01 36.70 72.64
CA GLN A 610 -164.11 37.47 72.07
C GLN A 610 -165.04 36.60 71.21
N GLN A 611 -164.49 35.63 70.46
CA GLN A 611 -165.28 34.66 69.71
C GLN A 611 -166.19 33.79 70.60
N TYR A 612 -165.75 33.41 71.80
CA TYR A 612 -166.57 32.62 72.72
C TYR A 612 -167.73 33.42 73.34
N ILE A 613 -167.55 34.72 73.57
CA ILE A 613 -168.61 35.58 74.12
C ILE A 613 -169.71 35.83 73.06
N LEU A 614 -169.31 35.94 71.79
CA LEU A 614 -170.22 36.06 70.65
C LEU A 614 -171.10 34.82 70.43
N GLU A 615 -170.69 33.63 70.87
CA GLU A 615 -171.50 32.40 70.77
C GLU A 615 -172.48 32.23 71.94
N LYS A 616 -172.10 32.66 73.14
CA LYS A 616 -172.97 32.58 74.33
C LYS A 616 -174.17 33.53 74.24
N ASP A 617 -173.98 34.75 73.78
CA ASP A 617 -175.07 35.73 73.71
C ASP A 617 -176.00 35.48 72.51
N ARG A 618 -175.50 34.76 71.50
CA ARG A 618 -176.29 34.22 70.38
C ARG A 618 -177.10 32.96 70.76
N ALA A 619 -176.95 32.43 71.97
CA ALA A 619 -177.87 31.44 72.54
C ALA A 619 -178.91 32.10 73.49
N ILE A 620 -178.71 33.37 73.86
CA ILE A 620 -179.70 34.21 74.58
C ILE A 620 -180.74 34.80 73.62
N VAL A 621 -180.34 35.10 72.39
CA VAL A 621 -181.16 35.02 71.15
C VAL A 621 -182.66 34.87 71.36
N ASP A 622 -183.19 33.67 71.51
CA ASP A 622 -184.56 33.46 71.07
C ASP A 622 -185.57 33.42 72.21
N ALA A 623 -185.12 33.57 73.46
CA ALA A 623 -186.03 33.58 74.61
C ALA A 623 -186.88 34.87 74.67
N ASP A 624 -186.32 36.03 74.33
CA ASP A 624 -187.03 37.33 74.41
C ASP A 624 -187.70 37.78 73.11
N GLN A 625 -187.31 37.21 71.96
CA GLN A 625 -188.11 37.23 70.72
C GLN A 625 -189.55 36.71 70.95
N LYS A 626 -189.83 35.99 72.05
CA LYS A 626 -191.16 35.46 72.40
C LYS A 626 -191.96 36.21 73.48
N LYS A 627 -191.36 37.05 74.36
CA LYS A 627 -192.11 37.73 75.45
C LYS A 627 -192.62 39.16 75.14
N ILE A 628 -191.98 39.98 74.30
CA ILE A 628 -192.40 41.39 74.07
C ILE A 628 -193.32 41.58 72.87
N ILE A 629 -193.34 40.64 71.94
CA ILE A 629 -194.47 40.51 71.01
C ILE A 629 -195.78 40.33 71.81
N GLN A 630 -195.82 39.67 72.97
CA GLN A 630 -197.03 39.52 73.81
C GLN A 630 -197.34 40.73 74.74
N ALA A 631 -196.50 41.79 74.74
CA ALA A 631 -196.83 43.11 75.30
C ALA A 631 -197.64 44.00 74.35
N TYR A 632 -197.78 43.59 73.08
CA TYR A 632 -198.96 43.55 72.20
C TYR A 632 -200.14 44.53 72.34
N SER A 633 -200.51 45.13 73.47
CA SER A 633 -201.96 45.37 73.64
C SER A 633 -202.48 46.42 74.61
N ALA A 634 -201.76 46.79 75.66
CA ALA A 634 -202.43 47.36 76.82
C ALA A 634 -202.27 48.87 77.04
N THR A 635 -201.38 49.59 76.38
CA THR A 635 -201.06 50.96 76.85
C THR A 635 -201.27 52.06 75.80
N ARG A 636 -202.10 51.91 74.73
CA ARG A 636 -203.59 51.94 74.74
C ARG A 636 -204.09 52.57 76.01
N LYS A 637 -204.62 53.77 75.93
CA LYS A 637 -205.07 54.49 77.11
C LYS A 637 -203.81 54.93 77.86
N ALA A 638 -203.65 56.21 78.01
CA ALA A 638 -204.63 57.04 78.65
C ALA A 638 -204.06 58.45 78.50
N GLU A 639 -204.86 59.47 78.55
CA GLU A 639 -205.23 59.96 79.87
C GLU A 639 -204.00 60.25 80.74
N GLY A 640 -203.92 61.51 81.15
CA GLY A 640 -202.99 61.99 82.16
C GLY A 640 -202.65 63.43 81.94
#